data_AF-A0A1C5YYY4-F1
#
_entry.id   AF-A0A1C5YYY4-F1
#
_cell.length_a   1.000
_cell.length_b   1.000
_cell.length_c   1.000
_cell.angle_alpha   90.00
_cell.angle_beta   90.00
_cell.angle_gamma   90.00
#
_symmetry.space_group_name_H-M   'P 1'
#
loop_
_entity.id
_entity.type
_entity.pdbx_description
1 polymer ?
#
loop_
_entity_poly.entity_id
_entity_poly.type
_entity_poly.pdbx_seq_one_letter_code
_entity_poly.pdbx_strand_id
1 'polypeptide(L)'
;MGTENFTYTSLTSDLLRAVTALYDRIVDHNLLIRRLSISANKLLDEASVPKREETEQMDLFTDYAVKEQQAQADEAAHVKERKIQEAMLGIKKKYGKNAILKGMNLEEGATARERNETIGGHQA
;
A
#
# COMPACT_ATOMS: atom_id res chain seq x y z
N MET A 1 2.45 6.76 -18.87
CA MET A 1 1.50 6.51 -17.75
C MET A 1 1.38 5.00 -17.61
N GLY A 2 1.64 4.47 -16.41
CA GLY A 2 1.57 3.03 -16.13
C GLY A 2 0.35 2.69 -15.27
N THR A 3 -0.19 1.48 -15.45
CA THR A 3 -1.33 0.96 -14.69
C THR A 3 -1.03 -0.48 -14.30
N GLU A 4 -1.36 -0.83 -13.06
CA GLU A 4 -1.30 -2.21 -12.55
C GLU A 4 -2.70 -2.63 -12.09
N ASN A 5 -3.07 -3.89 -12.34
CA ASN A 5 -4.34 -4.46 -11.86
C ASN A 5 -4.07 -5.41 -10.69
N PHE A 6 -4.94 -5.39 -9.70
CA PHE A 6 -4.85 -6.26 -8.53
C PHE A 6 -6.15 -7.05 -8.36
N THR A 7 -6.05 -8.23 -7.74
CA THR A 7 -7.13 -8.70 -6.87
C THR A 7 -7.26 -7.70 -5.72
N TYR A 8 -8.48 -7.30 -5.34
CA TYR A 8 -8.73 -6.24 -4.35
C TYR A 8 -7.79 -6.33 -3.15
N THR A 9 -7.02 -5.28 -2.89
CA THR A 9 -6.03 -5.23 -1.82
C THR A 9 -6.00 -3.84 -1.19
N SER A 10 -5.81 -3.81 0.13
CA SER A 10 -5.50 -2.61 0.91
C SER A 10 -4.10 -2.67 1.53
N LEU A 11 -3.30 -3.66 1.12
CA LEU A 11 -1.97 -3.90 1.67
C LEU A 11 -0.98 -2.90 1.10
N THR A 12 -0.26 -2.23 1.99
CA THR A 12 0.77 -1.27 1.63
C THR A 12 1.93 -1.96 0.92
N SER A 13 2.26 -3.18 1.33
CA SER A 13 3.31 -4.00 0.69
C SER A 13 3.03 -4.27 -0.80
N ASP A 14 1.83 -4.70 -1.15
CA ASP A 14 1.41 -4.92 -2.54
C ASP A 14 1.45 -3.64 -3.37
N LEU A 15 0.87 -2.56 -2.82
CA LEU A 15 0.83 -1.27 -3.49
C LEU A 15 2.24 -0.72 -3.73
N LEU A 16 3.13 -0.84 -2.74
CA LEU A 16 4.52 -0.38 -2.86
C LEU A 16 5.27 -1.19 -3.91
N ARG A 17 5.14 -2.52 -3.89
CA ARG A 17 5.76 -3.41 -4.87
C ARG A 17 5.37 -3.02 -6.30
N ALA A 18 4.07 -2.83 -6.54
CA ALA A 18 3.57 -2.46 -7.86
C ALA A 18 3.99 -1.04 -8.28
N VAL A 19 3.94 -0.07 -7.37
CA VAL A 19 4.37 1.32 -7.67
C VAL A 19 5.85 1.36 -8.03
N THR A 20 6.71 0.65 -7.29
CA THR A 20 8.15 0.58 -7.58
C THR A 20 8.40 -0.12 -8.92
N ALA A 21 7.74 -1.26 -9.18
CA ALA A 21 7.87 -1.94 -10.47
C ALA A 21 7.39 -1.08 -11.65
N LEU A 22 6.31 -0.31 -11.47
CA LEU A 22 5.83 0.64 -12.47
C LEU A 22 6.85 1.76 -12.69
N TYR A 23 7.40 2.31 -11.62
CA TYR A 23 8.42 3.36 -11.66
C TYR A 23 9.61 2.90 -12.50
N ASP A 24 10.21 1.76 -12.15
CA ASP A 24 11.41 1.23 -12.82
C ASP A 24 11.16 0.97 -14.31
N ARG A 25 9.94 0.54 -14.66
CA ARG A 25 9.56 0.21 -16.04
C ARG A 25 9.34 1.44 -16.92
N ILE A 26 8.81 2.54 -16.38
CA ILE A 26 8.29 3.66 -17.20
C ILE A 26 9.08 4.96 -17.07
N VAL A 27 9.94 5.09 -16.07
CA VAL A 27 10.69 6.32 -15.81
C VAL A 27 11.96 6.39 -16.66
N ASP A 28 12.20 7.56 -17.28
CA ASP A 28 13.50 7.88 -17.85
C ASP A 28 14.45 8.35 -16.75
N HIS A 29 15.50 7.59 -16.51
CA HIS A 29 16.46 7.82 -15.45
C HIS A 29 17.38 9.04 -15.72
N ASN A 30 17.38 9.58 -16.94
CA ASN A 30 18.13 10.78 -17.28
C ASN A 30 17.38 12.08 -16.95
N LEU A 31 16.11 11.99 -16.54
CA LEU A 31 15.25 13.14 -16.29
C LEU A 31 14.87 13.25 -14.81
N LEU A 32 14.75 14.49 -14.34
CA LEU A 32 14.28 14.78 -12.98
C LEU A 32 12.75 14.69 -12.90
N ILE A 33 12.25 14.03 -11.85
CA ILE A 33 10.81 13.93 -11.57
C ILE A 33 10.38 15.10 -10.71
N ARG A 34 9.45 15.91 -11.23
CA ARG A 34 8.90 17.07 -10.52
C ARG A 34 7.55 16.80 -9.86
N ARG A 35 6.83 15.77 -10.31
CA ARG A 35 5.49 15.42 -9.81
C ARG A 35 5.24 13.92 -9.94
N LEU A 36 4.77 13.32 -8.86
CA LEU A 36 4.21 11.96 -8.84
C LEU A 36 2.72 12.06 -8.55
N SER A 37 1.90 11.25 -9.22
CA SER A 37 0.46 11.18 -8.98
C SER A 37 0.01 9.73 -9.04
N ILE A 38 -0.79 9.33 -8.06
CA ILE A 38 -1.29 7.96 -7.90
C ILE A 38 -2.81 8.07 -7.77
N SER A 39 -3.55 7.26 -8.53
CA SER A 39 -5.00 7.16 -8.44
C SER A 39 -5.41 5.70 -8.25
N ALA A 40 -6.33 5.46 -7.32
CA ALA A 40 -6.95 4.16 -7.14
C ALA A 40 -8.29 4.15 -7.90
N ASN A 41 -8.48 3.14 -8.74
CA ASN A 41 -9.68 3.00 -9.58
C ASN A 41 -10.46 1.75 -9.18
N LYS A 42 -11.75 1.70 -9.52
CA LYS A 42 -12.66 0.57 -9.24
C LYS A 42 -12.71 0.18 -7.75
N LEU A 43 -12.74 1.16 -6.86
CA LEU A 43 -12.79 0.96 -5.42
C LEU A 43 -14.05 0.18 -5.01
N LEU A 44 -13.90 -0.69 -4.02
CA LEU A 44 -15.00 -1.40 -3.36
C LEU A 44 -14.89 -1.18 -1.85
N ASP A 45 -16.03 -1.22 -1.17
CA ASP A 45 -16.06 -1.33 0.28
C ASP A 45 -15.54 -2.72 0.69
N GLU A 46 -14.71 -2.78 1.73
CA GLU A 46 -14.11 -4.02 2.22
C GLU A 46 -15.17 -5.08 2.58
N ALA A 47 -16.31 -4.67 3.15
CA ALA A 47 -17.40 -5.58 3.48
C ALA A 47 -18.15 -6.12 2.25
N SER A 48 -18.00 -5.46 1.09
CA SER A 48 -18.62 -5.83 -0.18
C SER A 48 -17.70 -6.65 -1.09
N VAL A 49 -16.46 -6.91 -0.67
CA VAL A 49 -15.53 -7.71 -1.46
C VAL A 49 -16.13 -9.10 -1.65
N PRO A 50 -16.31 -9.57 -2.90
CA PRO A 50 -16.81 -10.90 -3.13
C PRO A 50 -15.86 -11.91 -2.48
N LYS A 51 -16.35 -12.68 -1.51
CA LYS A 51 -15.65 -13.87 -1.04
C LYS A 51 -15.64 -14.84 -2.21
N ARG A 52 -14.58 -14.80 -3.01
CA ARG A 52 -14.34 -15.85 -3.99
C ARG A 52 -14.00 -17.08 -3.18
N GLU A 53 -14.95 -18.00 -3.08
CA GLU A 53 -14.58 -19.39 -2.86
C GLU A 53 -13.87 -19.81 -4.14
N GLU A 54 -12.55 -19.61 -4.16
CA GLU A 54 -11.69 -20.12 -5.22
C GLU A 54 -11.80 -21.65 -5.13
N THR A 55 -12.66 -22.21 -5.97
CA THR A 55 -12.70 -23.65 -6.20
C THR A 55 -11.46 -23.98 -7.01
N GLU A 56 -10.43 -24.42 -6.31
CA GLU A 56 -9.21 -24.89 -6.95
C GLU A 56 -9.32 -26.37 -7.30
N GLN A 57 -8.99 -26.71 -8.55
CA GLN A 57 -8.84 -28.10 -8.95
C GLN A 57 -7.56 -28.65 -8.32
N MET A 58 -7.68 -29.77 -7.61
CA MET A 58 -6.50 -30.42 -7.07
C MET A 58 -5.69 -31.11 -8.18
N ASP A 59 -4.37 -31.01 -8.10
CA ASP A 59 -3.41 -31.64 -9.01
C ASP A 59 -2.44 -32.54 -8.23
N LEU A 60 -2.10 -33.69 -8.83
CA LEU A 60 -1.30 -34.73 -8.19
C LEU A 60 0.16 -34.32 -7.96
N PHE A 61 0.65 -33.31 -8.68
CA PHE A 61 2.05 -32.86 -8.60
C PHE A 61 2.24 -31.66 -7.67
N THR A 62 1.17 -31.15 -7.05
CA THR A 62 1.24 -30.04 -6.11
C THR A 62 1.47 -30.54 -4.68
N ASP A 63 2.51 -30.03 -4.01
CA ASP A 63 2.68 -30.24 -2.57
C ASP A 63 1.77 -29.28 -1.79
N TYR A 64 0.59 -29.79 -1.42
CA TYR A 64 -0.41 -29.02 -0.68
C TYR A 64 0.02 -28.64 0.72
N ALA A 65 0.90 -29.42 1.37
CA ALA A 65 1.38 -29.07 2.69
C ALA A 65 2.26 -27.81 2.64
N VAL A 66 3.13 -27.70 1.64
CA VAL A 66 3.93 -26.49 1.41
C VAL A 66 3.05 -25.31 1.02
N LYS A 67 2.05 -25.53 0.15
CA LYS A 67 1.11 -24.47 -0.28
C LYS A 67 0.29 -23.91 0.88
N GLU A 68 -0.23 -24.78 1.75
CA GLU A 68 -0.97 -24.37 2.96
C GLU A 68 -0.08 -23.61 3.94
N GLN A 69 1.16 -24.07 4.17
CA GLN A 69 2.11 -23.35 5.03
C GLN A 69 2.41 -21.95 4.50
N GLN A 70 2.59 -21.81 3.18
CA GLN A 70 2.79 -20.50 2.55
C GLN A 70 1.56 -19.61 2.72
N ALA A 71 0.36 -20.11 2.45
CA ALA A 71 -0.88 -19.36 2.62
C ALA A 71 -1.10 -18.90 4.07
N GLN A 72 -0.80 -19.74 5.05
CA GLN A 72 -0.87 -19.38 6.47
C GLN A 72 0.16 -18.30 6.84
N ALA A 73 1.38 -18.38 6.31
CA ALA A 73 2.41 -17.38 6.53
C ALA A 73 2.02 -16.02 5.92
N ASP A 74 1.47 -16.04 4.71
CA ASP A 74 1.00 -14.84 4.02
C ASP A 74 -0.16 -14.20 4.78
N GLU A 75 -1.17 -14.97 5.20
CA GLU A 75 -2.30 -14.48 6.00
C GLU A 75 -1.80 -13.87 7.34
N ALA A 76 -0.86 -14.53 8.02
CA ALA A 76 -0.28 -14.01 9.25
C ALA A 76 0.46 -12.67 9.02
N ALA A 77 1.17 -12.54 7.89
CA ALA A 77 1.83 -11.29 7.50
C ALA A 77 0.79 -10.20 7.19
N HIS A 78 -0.28 -10.52 6.48
CA HIS A 78 -1.38 -9.60 6.16
C HIS A 78 -2.07 -9.07 7.41
N VAL A 79 -2.41 -9.96 8.35
CA VAL A 79 -3.02 -9.57 9.64
C VAL A 79 -2.09 -8.66 10.44
N LYS A 80 -0.79 -8.98 10.47
CA LYS A 80 0.21 -8.14 11.15
C LYS A 80 0.31 -6.75 10.50
N GLU A 81 0.36 -6.69 9.18
CA GLU A 81 0.42 -5.44 8.44
C GLU A 81 -0.82 -4.58 8.68
N ARG A 82 -2.02 -5.17 8.59
CA ARG A 82 -3.29 -4.48 8.85
C ARG A 82 -3.30 -3.85 10.24
N LYS A 83 -2.90 -4.60 11.29
CA LYS A 83 -2.82 -4.08 12.66
C LYS A 83 -1.89 -2.88 12.79
N ILE A 84 -0.76 -2.89 12.08
CA ILE A 84 0.18 -1.77 12.08
C ILE A 84 -0.45 -0.54 11.39
N GLN A 85 -1.08 -0.74 10.23
CA GLN A 85 -1.74 0.34 9.51
C GLN A 85 -2.86 0.98 10.35
N GLU A 86 -3.71 0.17 10.98
CA GLU A 86 -4.78 0.63 11.87
C GLU A 86 -4.24 1.40 13.08
N ALA A 87 -3.19 0.88 13.73
CA ALA A 87 -2.55 1.55 14.85
C ALA A 87 -1.99 2.92 14.45
N MET A 88 -1.31 3.00 13.31
CA MET A 88 -0.79 4.26 12.77
C MET A 88 -1.93 5.26 12.48
N LEU A 89 -3.05 4.79 11.90
CA LEU A 89 -4.22 5.63 11.64
C LEU A 89 -4.85 6.12 12.96
N GLY A 90 -4.97 5.26 13.97
CA GLY A 90 -5.47 5.62 15.29
C GLY A 90 -4.65 6.72 15.95
N ILE A 91 -3.32 6.60 15.93
CA ILE A 91 -2.40 7.61 16.46
C ILE A 91 -2.57 8.94 15.72
N LYS A 92 -2.59 8.91 14.37
CA LYS A 92 -2.76 10.13 13.56
C LYS A 92 -4.10 10.82 13.79
N LYS A 93 -5.18 10.06 13.97
CA LYS A 93 -6.51 10.60 14.28
C LYS A 93 -6.53 11.28 15.65
N LYS A 94 -5.84 10.71 16.65
CA LYS A 94 -5.84 11.21 18.03
C LYS A 94 -4.87 12.37 18.26
N TYR A 95 -3.69 12.34 17.65
CA TYR A 95 -2.58 13.25 17.93
C TYR A 95 -2.18 14.14 16.73
N GLY A 96 -2.90 14.03 15.60
CA GLY A 96 -2.65 14.82 14.40
C GLY A 96 -1.70 14.14 13.39
N LYS A 97 -1.66 14.69 12.18
CA LYS A 97 -0.92 14.10 11.03
C LYS A 97 0.60 14.02 11.26
N ASN A 98 1.15 14.93 12.06
CA ASN A 98 2.58 14.98 12.42
C ASN A 98 2.95 14.05 13.60
N ALA A 99 2.01 13.30 14.19
CA ALA A 99 2.28 12.39 15.30
C ALA A 99 3.20 11.21 14.93
N ILE A 100 3.23 10.83 13.64
CA ILE A 100 4.14 9.82 13.11
C ILE A 100 4.80 10.38 11.86
N LEU A 101 6.13 10.50 11.90
CA LEU A 101 6.96 10.90 10.78
C LEU A 101 8.00 9.81 10.48
N LYS A 102 8.39 9.70 9.21
CA LYS A 102 9.52 8.84 8.79
C LYS A 102 10.81 9.67 8.78
N GLY A 103 11.97 9.02 8.84
CA GLY A 103 13.27 9.71 8.74
C GLY A 103 13.38 10.61 7.50
N MET A 104 12.93 10.10 6.34
CA MET A 104 12.86 10.85 5.07
C MET A 104 12.02 12.14 5.14
N ASN A 105 11.12 12.28 6.12
CA ASN A 105 10.32 13.49 6.27
C ASN A 105 11.08 14.63 6.94
N LEU A 106 12.30 14.37 7.45
CA LEU A 106 13.16 15.32 8.15
C LEU A 106 14.40 15.70 7.32
N GLU A 107 14.57 15.12 6.14
CA GLU A 107 15.66 15.46 5.24
C GLU A 107 15.51 16.87 4.67
N GLU A 108 16.63 17.46 4.26
CA GLU A 108 16.63 18.79 3.64
C GLU A 108 15.78 18.78 2.35
N GLY A 109 14.85 19.73 2.25
CA GLY A 109 13.88 19.80 1.15
C GLY A 109 12.62 18.94 1.33
N ALA A 110 12.49 18.16 2.41
CA ALA A 110 11.27 17.45 2.73
C ALA A 110 10.18 18.40 3.25
N THR A 111 9.01 18.40 2.61
CA THR A 111 7.88 19.31 2.94
C THR A 111 6.74 18.64 3.71
N ALA A 112 6.92 17.39 4.13
CA ALA A 112 5.84 16.58 4.69
C ALA A 112 5.23 17.19 5.97
N ARG A 113 6.06 17.77 6.85
CA ARG A 113 5.62 18.38 8.12
C ARG A 113 4.77 19.63 7.89
N GLU A 114 5.28 20.55 7.07
CA GLU A 114 4.61 21.80 6.71
C GLU A 114 3.30 21.51 5.96
N ARG A 115 3.34 20.57 5.00
CA ARG A 115 2.14 20.17 4.24
C ARG A 115 1.04 19.62 5.14
N ASN A 116 1.40 18.88 6.19
CA ASN A 116 0.43 18.34 7.14
C ASN A 116 -0.32 19.43 7.93
N GLU A 117 0.27 20.62 8.05
CA GLU A 117 -0.29 21.83 8.68
C GLU A 117 -1.04 22.71 7.68
N THR A 118 -1.26 22.24 6.43
CA THR A 118 -2.02 22.97 5.42
C THR A 118 -3.31 22.23 5.01
N ILE A 119 -4.34 22.99 4.69
CA ILE A 119 -5.59 22.55 4.07
C ILE A 119 -5.76 23.31 2.76
N GLY A 120 -5.81 22.59 1.63
CA GLY A 120 -6.02 23.20 0.31
C GLY A 120 -4.91 24.15 -0.17
N GLY A 121 -3.74 24.13 0.47
CA GLY A 121 -2.63 25.05 0.18
C GLY A 121 -2.55 26.27 1.12
N HIS A 122 -3.50 26.41 2.05
CA HIS A 122 -3.48 27.42 3.11
C HIS A 122 -3.13 26.78 4.45
N GLN A 123 -2.48 27.53 5.34
CA GLN A 123 -2.18 27.06 6.68
C GLN A 123 -3.49 26.80 7.45
N ALA A 124 -3.56 25.65 8.12
CA ALA A 124 -4.71 25.13 8.85
C ALA A 124 -4.82 25.71 10.27
#